data_AF-A0A1G5C6L2-F1
#
_entry.id   AF-A0A1G5C6L2-F1
#
_cell.length_a   1.000
_cell.length_b   1.000
_cell.length_c   1.000
_cell.angle_alpha   90.00
_cell.angle_beta   90.00
_cell.angle_gamma   90.00
#
_symmetry.space_group_name_H-M   'P 1'
#
loop_
_entity.id
_entity.type
_entity.pdbx_description
1 polymer ?
#
loop_
_entity_poly.entity_id
_entity_poly.type
_entity_poly.pdbx_seq_one_letter_code
_entity_poly.pdbx_strand_id
1 'polypeptide(L)'
;MSKKFLTKLLALTMCAGLILQPVTAYAETPATGEGVEETAVEEVSEEVPEVIPDVATEEILEIEEDNRIELLPLTNVKIENGILTLDPYAEGCLYRIEIAGSDDSMVFESEEINLAEAFVAFDIAPGSYTLILTAVNYVGSGYETISLPYEFTYEYNVEPDPEPDPGPLPKIIYFSEDYVSSSDIDSVPGYGKECVSPTFSSENPGIEYTFEGWQIQTKDLVNSPMHDGWIPVSSFLEGHYRAVLSVSISDEYPNHAFNPDFKLFVNGEAWNLISVDVIANTNDIISLIFVSNEYIVNYEEPQKTAISEVLVNTDTGLTFTIVDYGFTNAPTIIPDTEGVKAEFVKWLQKTDDGNWEDYNEERFNVGYYKAQFSIEIESEYADQYEFDENVKCYYDLNRECEFVSKENTPDGTKLIFNTPDYYSKYSDGRHVSRIRAYDGIIYYDPFRGASKYEIKIQGDSYYTEETSFNAIKVFYEKDLPF
;
A
#
# COMPACT_ATOMS: atom_id res chain seq x y z
N MET A 1 26.91 22.69 -2.97
CA MET A 1 25.76 22.22 -2.17
C MET A 1 25.97 22.61 -0.72
N SER A 2 25.07 23.43 -0.17
CA SER A 2 25.21 23.93 1.20
C SER A 2 24.84 22.82 2.20
N LYS A 3 25.54 22.77 3.33
CA LYS A 3 25.27 21.80 4.41
C LYS A 3 23.83 21.87 4.92
N LYS A 4 23.14 23.01 4.73
CA LYS A 4 21.73 23.22 5.08
C LYS A 4 20.76 22.40 4.22
N PHE A 5 21.12 22.07 2.98
CA PHE A 5 20.27 21.28 2.09
C PHE A 5 20.31 19.78 2.45
N LEU A 6 21.47 19.28 2.86
CA LEU A 6 21.64 17.87 3.26
C LEU A 6 20.88 17.56 4.57
N THR A 7 20.85 18.49 5.52
CA THR A 7 20.13 18.31 6.80
C THR A 7 18.61 18.32 6.61
N LYS A 8 18.09 19.14 5.67
CA LYS A 8 16.65 19.15 5.35
C LYS A 8 16.22 17.88 4.59
N LEU A 9 17.07 17.33 3.72
CA LEU A 9 16.79 16.08 3.00
C LEU A 9 16.78 14.87 3.95
N LEU A 10 17.66 14.84 4.95
CA LEU A 10 17.74 13.74 5.92
C LEU A 10 16.56 13.71 6.92
N ALA A 11 16.02 14.88 7.27
CA ALA A 11 14.83 14.99 8.13
C ALA A 11 13.57 14.47 7.42
N LEU A 12 13.43 14.71 6.11
CA LEU A 12 12.27 14.26 5.33
C LEU A 12 12.21 12.73 5.21
N THR A 13 13.37 12.06 5.11
CA THR A 13 13.45 10.60 4.99
C THR A 13 13.17 9.83 6.29
N MET A 14 13.26 10.48 7.47
CA MET A 14 12.97 9.81 8.74
C MET A 14 11.49 9.84 9.14
N CYS A 15 10.69 10.77 8.60
CA CYS A 15 9.25 10.84 8.89
C CYS A 15 8.41 9.88 8.03
N ALA A 16 8.91 9.42 6.88
CA ALA A 16 8.18 8.51 5.98
C ALA A 16 8.24 7.02 6.41
N GLY A 17 8.98 6.67 7.47
CA GLY A 17 9.26 5.27 7.83
C GLY A 17 8.37 4.64 8.91
N LEU A 18 7.34 5.33 9.43
CA LEU A 18 6.66 4.90 10.67
C LEU A 18 5.14 4.65 10.57
N ILE A 19 4.55 4.54 9.38
CA ILE A 19 3.11 4.24 9.26
C ILE A 19 2.86 3.10 8.29
N LEU A 20 3.19 1.88 8.69
CA LEU A 20 2.62 0.64 8.12
C LEU A 20 2.43 -0.37 9.26
N GLN A 21 1.25 -0.34 9.90
CA GLN A 21 0.75 -1.49 10.64
C GLN A 21 -0.44 -2.08 9.86
N PRO A 22 -0.46 -3.40 9.60
CA PRO A 22 -1.59 -4.04 8.95
C PRO A 22 -2.75 -4.18 9.94
N VAL A 23 -3.91 -3.61 9.61
CA VAL A 23 -5.18 -3.91 10.28
C VAL A 23 -5.71 -5.22 9.69
N THR A 24 -5.65 -6.30 10.45
CA THR A 24 -6.36 -7.54 10.14
C THR A 24 -7.85 -7.33 10.35
N ALA A 25 -8.61 -7.17 9.26
CA ALA A 25 -10.07 -7.21 9.30
C ALA A 25 -10.53 -8.69 9.34
N TYR A 26 -11.23 -9.06 10.41
CA TYR A 26 -11.99 -10.31 10.48
C TYR A 26 -13.30 -10.12 9.71
N ALA A 27 -13.52 -10.92 8.66
CA ALA A 27 -14.81 -11.01 7.99
C ALA A 27 -15.73 -11.99 8.75
N GLU A 28 -16.88 -11.48 9.21
CA GLU A 28 -17.99 -12.30 9.71
C GLU A 28 -18.67 -13.05 8.55
N THR A 29 -18.86 -14.35 8.73
CA THR A 29 -19.60 -15.23 7.81
C THR A 29 -21.11 -15.00 7.95
N PRO A 30 -21.87 -14.79 6.86
CA PRO A 30 -23.33 -14.76 6.95
C PRO A 30 -23.89 -16.19 6.97
N ALA A 31 -24.71 -16.49 7.98
CA ALA A 31 -25.50 -17.71 8.03
C ALA A 31 -26.71 -17.59 7.08
N THR A 32 -26.67 -18.35 5.98
CA THR A 32 -27.83 -18.65 5.12
C THR A 32 -28.84 -19.52 5.86
N GLY A 33 -30.08 -19.04 5.92
CA GLY A 33 -31.23 -19.81 6.39
C GLY A 33 -32.02 -20.41 5.23
N GLU A 34 -32.40 -21.68 5.41
CA GLU A 34 -33.56 -22.43 4.88
C GLU A 34 -33.62 -23.67 5.81
N GLY A 35 -34.70 -24.22 6.35
CA GLY A 35 -36.14 -24.04 6.22
C GLY A 35 -36.79 -25.36 6.67
N VAL A 36 -37.47 -25.34 7.82
CA VAL A 36 -38.61 -26.21 8.26
C VAL A 36 -38.39 -27.73 8.46
N GLU A 37 -38.54 -28.21 9.70
CA GLU A 37 -39.60 -29.17 10.08
C GLU A 37 -39.80 -29.26 11.60
N GLU A 38 -41.07 -29.23 12.02
CA GLU A 38 -41.54 -29.47 13.39
C GLU A 38 -41.24 -30.91 13.84
N THR A 39 -40.73 -31.09 15.05
CA THR A 39 -41.19 -32.17 15.93
C THR A 39 -40.83 -31.86 17.37
N ALA A 40 -41.87 -31.81 18.21
CA ALA A 40 -41.75 -31.84 19.66
C ALA A 40 -41.15 -33.18 20.11
N VAL A 41 -40.37 -33.18 21.20
CA VAL A 41 -40.35 -34.19 22.28
C VAL A 41 -39.22 -33.86 23.27
N GLU A 42 -39.65 -33.52 24.49
CA GLU A 42 -39.22 -34.08 25.78
C GLU A 42 -37.84 -33.72 26.37
N GLU A 43 -37.94 -33.13 27.57
CA GLU A 43 -36.87 -32.90 28.53
C GLU A 43 -36.06 -34.16 28.83
N VAL A 44 -34.73 -34.06 28.77
CA VAL A 44 -33.84 -34.80 29.68
C VAL A 44 -32.72 -33.86 30.09
N SER A 45 -32.72 -33.53 31.38
CA SER A 45 -31.62 -32.90 32.09
C SER A 45 -30.56 -33.97 32.41
N GLU A 46 -29.35 -33.78 31.91
CA GLU A 46 -28.16 -34.44 32.44
C GLU A 46 -27.10 -33.37 32.74
N GLU A 47 -27.02 -33.01 34.02
CA GLU A 47 -25.90 -32.30 34.62
C GLU A 47 -24.68 -33.23 34.63
N VAL A 48 -23.59 -32.82 33.98
CA VAL A 48 -22.25 -33.35 34.24
C VAL A 48 -21.33 -32.15 34.53
N PRO A 49 -20.60 -32.15 35.66
CA PRO A 49 -19.85 -30.99 36.12
C PRO A 49 -18.43 -31.00 35.54
N GLU A 50 -18.00 -29.88 34.96
CA GLU A 50 -16.58 -29.61 34.73
C GLU A 50 -16.05 -28.58 35.73
N VAL A 51 -15.20 -29.11 36.60
CA VAL A 51 -14.39 -28.40 37.59
C VAL A 51 -13.28 -27.66 36.84
N ILE A 52 -13.32 -26.33 36.85
CA ILE A 52 -12.17 -25.49 36.50
C ILE A 52 -11.61 -24.89 37.81
N PRO A 53 -10.29 -25.00 38.06
CA PRO A 53 -9.69 -24.61 39.32
C PRO A 53 -9.67 -23.09 39.50
N ASP A 54 -9.98 -22.68 40.72
CA ASP A 54 -9.82 -21.36 41.31
C ASP A 54 -8.37 -20.87 41.14
N VAL A 55 -8.13 -20.02 40.14
CA VAL A 55 -6.88 -19.27 40.02
C VAL A 55 -7.06 -18.02 40.86
N ALA A 56 -6.36 -17.98 41.98
CA ALA A 56 -6.30 -16.86 42.90
C ALA A 56 -5.98 -15.56 42.13
N THR A 57 -6.97 -14.68 42.02
CA THR A 57 -6.78 -13.27 41.71
C THR A 57 -6.00 -12.65 42.86
N GLU A 58 -4.70 -12.41 42.64
CA GLU A 58 -3.92 -11.49 43.47
C GLU A 58 -4.55 -10.09 43.35
N GLU A 59 -5.05 -9.59 44.47
CA GLU A 59 -5.35 -8.16 44.67
C GLU A 59 -4.07 -7.35 44.39
N ILE A 60 -3.99 -6.77 43.20
CA ILE A 60 -3.06 -5.68 42.92
C ILE A 60 -3.64 -4.46 43.61
N LEU A 61 -3.11 -4.14 44.79
CA LEU A 61 -3.27 -2.85 45.45
C LEU A 61 -2.76 -1.75 44.50
N GLU A 62 -3.69 -1.01 43.88
CA GLU A 62 -3.40 0.28 43.25
C GLU A 62 -2.88 1.23 44.34
N ILE A 63 -1.58 1.46 44.34
CA ILE A 63 -0.96 2.55 45.07
C ILE A 63 -1.22 3.80 44.23
N GLU A 64 -2.27 4.56 44.54
CA GLU A 64 -2.38 5.96 44.13
C GLU A 64 -1.21 6.72 44.78
N GLU A 65 -0.06 6.78 44.11
CA GLU A 65 0.98 7.75 44.44
C GLU A 65 0.42 9.15 44.14
N ASP A 66 0.01 9.84 45.21
CA ASP A 66 -0.32 11.28 45.25
C ASP A 66 0.93 12.09 44.85
N ASN A 67 1.28 12.07 43.57
CA ASN A 67 2.32 12.88 42.94
C ASN A 67 1.83 14.33 42.86
N ARG A 68 1.70 14.99 44.01
CA ARG A 68 1.56 16.45 44.05
C ARG A 68 2.89 17.05 43.64
N ILE A 69 2.97 17.48 42.39
CA ILE A 69 4.07 18.31 41.91
C ILE A 69 4.06 19.59 42.76
N GLU A 70 5.05 19.75 43.61
CA GLU A 70 5.25 20.97 44.39
C GLU A 70 5.71 22.08 43.44
N LEU A 71 4.84 23.06 43.16
CA LEU A 71 5.16 24.17 42.27
C LEU A 71 6.22 25.06 42.93
N LEU A 72 7.29 25.36 42.19
CA LEU A 72 8.36 26.24 42.66
C LEU A 72 8.13 27.68 42.16
N PRO A 73 8.62 28.69 42.90
CA PRO A 73 8.56 30.08 42.43
C PRO A 73 9.58 30.33 41.32
N LEU A 74 9.27 31.29 40.44
CA LEU A 74 10.23 31.82 39.46
C LEU A 74 11.36 32.56 40.18
N THR A 75 12.59 32.43 39.66
CA THR A 75 13.78 33.05 40.25
C THR A 75 14.37 34.14 39.36
N ASN A 76 15.05 35.11 39.99
CA ASN A 76 15.70 36.26 39.34
C ASN A 76 14.82 37.10 38.40
N VAL A 77 13.50 37.11 38.62
CA VAL A 77 12.58 37.99 37.89
C VAL A 77 12.93 39.46 38.17
N LYS A 78 13.27 40.20 37.11
CA LYS A 78 13.67 41.61 37.16
C LYS A 78 13.14 42.35 35.94
N ILE A 79 12.92 43.66 36.10
CA ILE A 79 12.55 44.55 35.00
C ILE A 79 13.55 45.69 34.97
N GLU A 80 14.29 45.79 33.87
CA GLU A 80 15.26 46.85 33.65
C GLU A 80 15.01 47.45 32.27
N ASN A 81 14.78 48.77 32.21
CA ASN A 81 14.50 49.50 30.96
C ASN A 81 13.34 48.91 30.13
N GLY A 82 12.29 48.41 30.78
CA GLY A 82 11.13 47.82 30.11
C GLY A 82 11.33 46.38 29.64
N ILE A 83 12.51 45.79 29.89
CA ILE A 83 12.81 44.40 29.58
C ILE A 83 12.66 43.57 30.86
N LEU A 84 11.75 42.60 30.82
CA LEU A 84 11.57 41.58 31.84
C LEU A 84 12.58 40.44 31.59
N THR A 85 13.37 40.12 32.60
CA THR A 85 14.33 39.02 32.59
C THR A 85 14.10 38.06 33.75
N LEU A 86 14.30 36.77 33.56
CA LEU A 86 14.19 35.75 34.60
C LEU A 86 15.16 34.57 34.35
N ASP A 87 15.36 33.70 35.34
CA ASP A 87 16.07 32.44 35.10
C ASP A 87 15.19 31.44 34.34
N PRO A 88 15.76 30.57 33.48
CA PRO A 88 15.06 29.45 32.88
C PRO A 88 14.40 28.56 33.96
N TYR A 89 13.11 28.26 33.82
CA TYR A 89 12.36 27.49 34.82
C TYR A 89 12.51 25.97 34.58
N ALA A 90 12.31 25.53 33.34
CA ALA A 90 12.53 24.17 32.88
C ALA A 90 12.86 24.16 31.37
N GLU A 91 13.44 23.07 30.87
CA GLU A 91 13.72 22.94 29.44
C GLU A 91 12.42 22.92 28.63
N GLY A 92 12.30 23.83 27.66
CA GLY A 92 11.14 23.90 26.76
C GLY A 92 9.84 24.46 27.37
N CYS A 93 9.90 25.05 28.57
CA CYS A 93 8.74 25.73 29.13
C CYS A 93 8.48 27.09 28.45
N LEU A 94 7.24 27.56 28.55
CA LEU A 94 6.80 28.87 28.09
C LEU A 94 6.49 29.77 29.28
N TYR A 95 6.42 31.07 29.06
CA TYR A 95 6.12 32.06 30.09
C TYR A 95 4.84 32.80 29.75
N ARG A 96 3.83 32.68 30.60
CA ARG A 96 2.54 33.36 30.47
C ARG A 96 2.49 34.59 31.37
N ILE A 97 2.19 35.75 30.78
CA ILE A 97 1.93 37.00 31.48
C ILE A 97 0.43 37.30 31.37
N GLU A 98 -0.25 37.38 32.51
CA GLU A 98 -1.64 37.81 32.60
C GLU A 98 -1.71 39.23 33.16
N ILE A 99 -2.68 40.02 32.71
CA ILE A 99 -2.98 41.32 33.28
C ILE A 99 -4.07 41.13 34.33
N ALA A 100 -3.76 41.43 35.60
CA ALA A 100 -4.71 41.23 36.69
C ALA A 100 -6.00 42.03 36.45
N GLY A 101 -7.12 41.32 36.35
CA GLY A 101 -8.44 41.91 36.08
C GLY A 101 -8.78 42.07 34.59
N SER A 102 -7.95 41.57 33.68
CA SER A 102 -8.29 41.33 32.27
C SER A 102 -8.35 39.82 31.97
N ASP A 103 -9.08 39.44 30.92
CA ASP A 103 -9.04 38.09 30.34
C ASP A 103 -7.84 37.93 29.37
N ASP A 104 -7.07 39.00 29.14
CA ASP A 104 -5.92 39.00 28.25
C ASP A 104 -4.71 38.32 28.89
N SER A 105 -4.09 37.41 28.13
CA SER A 105 -2.82 36.79 28.49
C SER A 105 -1.90 36.73 27.28
N MET A 106 -0.60 36.85 27.54
CA MET A 106 0.46 36.82 26.54
C MET A 106 1.39 35.66 26.87
N VAL A 107 1.81 34.88 25.87
CA VAL A 107 2.70 33.72 26.06
C VAL A 107 3.98 33.93 25.26
N PHE A 108 5.12 33.72 25.90
CA PHE A 108 6.45 33.94 25.35
C PHE A 108 7.32 32.69 25.50
N GLU A 109 8.18 32.43 24.52
CA GLU A 109 9.16 31.32 24.58
C GLU A 109 10.49 31.74 25.21
N SER A 110 10.69 33.04 25.47
CA SER A 110 11.98 33.59 25.92
C SER A 110 11.96 34.05 27.37
N GLU A 111 13.10 33.91 28.04
CA GLU A 111 13.38 34.46 29.37
C GLU A 111 13.69 35.97 29.36
N GLU A 112 13.71 36.60 28.19
CA GLU A 112 13.89 38.04 28.00
C GLU A 112 12.73 38.60 27.18
N ILE A 113 11.89 39.43 27.79
CA ILE A 113 10.64 39.92 27.20
C ILE A 113 10.63 41.45 27.23
N ASN A 114 10.58 42.09 26.06
CA ASN A 114 10.36 43.52 25.96
C ASN A 114 8.87 43.82 26.22
N LEU A 115 8.55 44.26 27.44
CA LEU A 115 7.16 44.50 27.86
C LEU A 115 6.52 45.64 27.09
N ALA A 116 7.29 46.64 26.64
CA ALA A 116 6.75 47.75 25.88
C ALA A 116 6.30 47.30 24.48
N GLU A 117 7.14 46.53 23.78
CA GLU A 117 6.79 45.95 22.47
C GLU A 117 5.63 44.96 22.58
N ALA A 118 5.62 44.13 23.63
CA ALA A 118 4.49 43.25 23.92
C ALA A 118 3.20 44.05 24.11
N PHE A 119 3.23 45.14 24.89
CA PHE A 119 2.04 45.95 25.12
C PHE A 119 1.53 46.64 23.85
N VAL A 120 2.44 47.07 22.95
CA VAL A 120 2.06 47.57 21.62
C VAL A 120 1.42 46.46 20.76
N ALA A 121 2.03 45.28 20.72
CA ALA A 121 1.56 44.17 19.89
C ALA A 121 0.16 43.67 20.28
N PHE A 122 -0.20 43.83 21.56
CA PHE A 122 -1.50 43.44 22.11
C PHE A 122 -2.46 44.64 22.30
N ASP A 123 -2.15 45.81 21.73
CA ASP A 123 -2.97 47.03 21.77
C ASP A 123 -3.38 47.46 23.21
N ILE A 124 -2.45 47.29 24.16
CA ILE A 124 -2.66 47.66 25.57
C ILE A 124 -2.40 49.15 25.74
N ALA A 125 -3.38 49.88 26.28
CA ALA A 125 -3.27 51.31 26.50
C ALA A 125 -2.15 51.68 27.51
N PRO A 126 -1.57 52.90 27.44
CA PRO A 126 -0.66 53.39 28.48
C PRO A 126 -1.33 53.41 29.87
N GLY A 127 -0.62 52.95 30.90
CA GLY A 127 -1.18 52.82 32.24
C GLY A 127 -0.30 52.05 33.21
N SER A 128 -0.79 51.90 34.44
CA SER A 128 -0.15 51.07 35.47
C SER A 128 -0.90 49.75 35.59
N TYR A 129 -0.20 48.64 35.40
CA TYR A 129 -0.77 47.30 35.33
C TYR A 129 -0.13 46.40 36.38
N THR A 130 -0.95 45.57 37.04
CA THR A 130 -0.46 44.44 37.82
C THR A 130 -0.39 43.23 36.90
N LEU A 131 0.80 42.68 36.72
CA LEU A 131 1.07 41.53 35.87
C LEU A 131 1.32 40.29 36.72
N ILE A 132 0.81 39.16 36.26
CA ILE A 132 0.97 37.85 36.88
C ILE A 132 1.76 36.98 35.91
N LEU A 133 3.00 36.64 36.27
CA LEU A 133 3.89 35.80 35.47
C LEU A 133 3.88 34.36 35.99
N THR A 134 3.69 33.40 35.09
CA THR A 134 3.77 31.96 35.37
C THR A 134 4.58 31.24 34.30
N ALA A 135 5.31 30.19 34.66
CA ALA A 135 5.81 29.21 33.70
C ALA A 135 4.71 28.19 33.39
N VAL A 136 4.56 27.85 32.11
CA VAL A 136 3.54 26.93 31.61
C VAL A 136 4.15 25.91 30.64
N ASN A 137 3.54 24.73 30.53
CA ASN A 137 3.82 23.76 29.48
C ASN A 137 2.63 23.68 28.52
N TYR A 138 2.91 23.51 27.23
CA TYR A 138 1.88 23.22 26.25
C TYR A 138 1.52 21.73 26.30
N VAL A 139 0.30 21.42 26.77
CA VAL A 139 -0.20 20.05 26.93
C VAL A 139 -1.53 19.91 26.20
N GLY A 140 -1.55 19.07 25.15
CA GLY A 140 -2.73 18.89 24.31
C GLY A 140 -3.09 20.17 23.55
N SER A 141 -4.22 20.78 23.90
CA SER A 141 -4.75 22.01 23.29
C SER A 141 -4.70 23.23 24.22
N GLY A 142 -3.94 23.17 25.31
CA GLY A 142 -3.92 24.22 26.33
C GLY A 142 -2.59 24.35 27.06
N TYR A 143 -2.56 25.30 27.99
CA TYR A 143 -1.38 25.60 28.82
C TYR A 143 -1.61 25.13 30.26
N GLU A 144 -0.73 24.28 30.76
CA GLU A 144 -0.72 23.84 32.16
C GLU A 144 0.32 24.64 32.95
N THR A 145 -0.09 25.24 34.07
CA THR A 145 0.81 26.03 34.93
C THR A 145 1.72 25.13 35.74
N ILE A 146 3.03 25.37 35.63
CA ILE A 146 4.07 24.55 36.27
C ILE A 146 4.91 25.32 37.30
N SER A 147 4.67 26.61 37.52
CA SER A 147 5.28 27.43 38.58
C SER A 147 4.25 28.09 39.49
N LEU A 148 4.69 28.58 40.65
CA LEU A 148 3.90 29.56 41.40
C LEU A 148 3.82 30.89 40.62
N PRO A 149 2.71 31.64 40.73
CA PRO A 149 2.58 32.96 40.12
C PRO A 149 3.52 33.96 40.77
N TYR A 150 4.11 34.82 39.95
CA TYR A 150 4.90 35.97 40.37
C TYR A 150 4.20 37.25 39.96
N GLU A 151 3.71 38.00 40.95
CA GLU A 151 2.98 39.25 40.73
C GLU A 151 3.92 40.47 40.82
N PHE A 152 3.81 41.39 39.87
CA PHE A 152 4.54 42.64 39.87
C PHE A 152 3.77 43.77 39.19
N THR A 153 4.12 45.02 39.48
CA THR A 153 3.52 46.19 38.83
C THR A 153 4.44 46.69 37.72
N TYR A 154 3.85 46.98 36.56
CA TYR A 154 4.53 47.57 35.41
C TYR A 154 3.83 48.88 35.02
N GLU A 155 4.59 49.97 34.97
CA GLU A 155 4.13 51.25 34.44
C GLU A 155 4.48 51.34 32.96
N TYR A 156 3.48 51.14 32.11
CA TYR A 156 3.61 51.26 30.67
C TYR A 156 3.37 52.71 30.27
N ASN A 157 4.46 53.42 29.97
CA ASN A 157 4.44 54.76 29.40
C ASN A 157 4.92 54.68 27.96
N VAL A 158 4.06 55.04 27.00
CA VAL A 158 4.51 55.31 25.65
C VAL A 158 5.15 56.69 25.68
N GLU A 159 6.48 56.77 25.77
CA GLU A 159 7.14 57.96 25.23
C GLU A 159 6.87 57.93 23.73
N PRO A 160 6.17 58.93 23.17
CA PRO A 160 5.96 58.99 21.73
C PRO A 160 7.34 59.16 21.11
N ASP A 161 7.88 58.07 20.54
CA ASP A 161 9.01 58.14 19.64
C ASP A 161 8.63 59.19 18.58
N PRO A 162 9.42 60.25 18.34
CA PRO A 162 9.08 61.25 17.34
C PRO A 162 8.81 60.51 16.04
N GLU A 163 7.56 60.57 15.57
CA GLU A 163 7.16 60.01 14.29
C GLU A 163 8.26 60.36 13.28
N PRO A 164 8.99 59.38 12.72
CA PRO A 164 9.87 59.67 11.62
C PRO A 164 8.97 60.29 10.56
N ASP A 165 9.22 61.56 10.24
CA ASP A 165 8.55 62.31 9.18
C ASP A 165 8.30 61.33 8.03
N PRO A 166 7.03 60.94 7.76
CA PRO A 166 6.74 59.97 6.73
C PRO A 166 7.05 60.69 5.44
N GLY A 167 8.30 60.55 4.99
CA GLY A 167 8.68 60.85 3.64
C GLY A 167 7.61 60.28 2.71
N PRO A 168 7.35 60.93 1.57
CA PRO A 168 6.21 60.60 0.72
C PRO A 168 6.08 59.10 0.57
N LEU A 169 4.93 58.55 0.98
CA LEU A 169 4.63 57.11 0.95
C LEU A 169 5.18 56.53 -0.36
N PRO A 170 6.02 55.48 -0.31
CA PRO A 170 6.57 54.90 -1.52
C PRO A 170 5.40 54.55 -2.44
N LYS A 171 5.49 55.00 -3.69
CA LYS A 171 4.44 54.77 -4.67
C LYS A 171 4.28 53.26 -4.88
N ILE A 172 3.18 52.70 -4.40
CA ILE A 172 2.83 51.30 -4.60
C ILE A 172 2.66 51.02 -6.10
N ILE A 173 3.33 49.98 -6.58
CA ILE A 173 3.21 49.48 -7.95
C ILE A 173 2.27 48.28 -7.93
N TYR A 174 1.18 48.34 -8.69
CA TYR A 174 0.18 47.28 -8.70
C TYR A 174 0.42 46.29 -9.84
N PHE A 175 0.44 45.00 -9.52
CA PHE A 175 0.29 43.94 -10.52
C PHE A 175 -1.19 43.76 -10.86
N SER A 176 -1.54 43.74 -12.14
CA SER A 176 -2.92 43.58 -12.61
C SER A 176 -3.20 42.24 -13.28
N GLU A 177 -2.19 41.59 -13.82
CA GLU A 177 -2.29 40.26 -14.40
C GLU A 177 -0.91 39.61 -14.49
N ASP A 178 -0.87 38.29 -14.60
CA ASP A 178 0.33 37.54 -14.96
C ASP A 178 0.00 36.32 -15.81
N TYR A 179 1.01 35.87 -16.57
CA TYR A 179 0.92 34.73 -17.49
C TYR A 179 1.97 33.69 -17.09
N VAL A 180 1.48 32.54 -16.65
CA VAL A 180 2.30 31.43 -16.17
C VAL A 180 2.22 30.30 -17.19
N SER A 181 3.34 29.62 -17.41
CA SER A 181 3.38 28.39 -18.18
C SER A 181 3.60 27.18 -17.27
N SER A 182 2.89 26.10 -17.55
CA SER A 182 3.09 24.80 -16.91
C SER A 182 3.29 23.72 -17.95
N SER A 183 4.32 22.91 -17.78
CA SER A 183 4.69 21.88 -18.76
C SER A 183 3.86 20.61 -18.67
N ASP A 184 3.21 20.39 -17.52
CA ASP A 184 2.69 19.10 -17.11
C ASP A 184 1.30 19.14 -16.47
N ILE A 185 0.76 20.32 -16.13
CA ILE A 185 -0.54 20.47 -15.46
C ILE A 185 -1.68 19.65 -16.12
N ASP A 186 -1.75 19.63 -17.45
CA ASP A 186 -2.80 18.94 -18.20
C ASP A 186 -2.57 17.42 -18.33
N SER A 187 -1.35 16.95 -18.06
CA SER A 187 -0.94 15.54 -18.24
C SER A 187 -0.89 14.75 -16.93
N VAL A 188 -0.88 15.46 -15.80
CA VAL A 188 -0.84 14.89 -14.45
C VAL A 188 -2.14 14.14 -14.11
N PRO A 189 -3.35 14.71 -14.31
CA PRO A 189 -4.60 13.99 -14.01
C PRO A 189 -4.72 12.67 -14.79
N GLY A 190 -5.13 11.61 -14.09
CA GLY A 190 -5.42 10.31 -14.70
C GLY A 190 -5.70 9.23 -13.66
N TYR A 191 -6.62 8.32 -13.94
CA TYR A 191 -7.09 7.34 -12.97
C TYR A 191 -5.95 6.48 -12.41
N GLY A 192 -5.91 6.33 -11.09
CA GLY A 192 -4.89 5.58 -10.37
C GLY A 192 -3.53 6.28 -10.26
N LYS A 193 -3.32 7.45 -10.90
CA LYS A 193 -2.07 8.20 -10.77
C LYS A 193 -1.99 8.94 -9.44
N GLU A 194 -0.77 9.16 -8.96
CA GLU A 194 -0.50 10.03 -7.81
C GLU A 194 -0.69 11.50 -8.18
N CYS A 195 -1.19 12.27 -7.22
CA CYS A 195 -1.32 13.73 -7.31
C CYS A 195 0.06 14.40 -7.15
N VAL A 196 0.83 14.46 -8.22
CA VAL A 196 2.15 15.13 -8.23
C VAL A 196 2.01 16.63 -8.48
N SER A 197 2.96 17.41 -7.94
CA SER A 197 3.01 18.86 -8.13
C SER A 197 3.44 19.23 -9.55
N PRO A 198 2.60 19.96 -10.31
CA PRO A 198 2.98 20.49 -11.60
C PRO A 198 4.07 21.56 -11.47
N THR A 199 4.79 21.77 -12.56
CA THR A 199 5.78 22.84 -12.69
C THR A 199 5.14 24.12 -13.20
N PHE A 200 5.45 25.26 -12.58
CA PHE A 200 4.95 26.57 -13.00
C PHE A 200 6.13 27.52 -13.21
N SER A 201 6.08 28.32 -14.28
CA SER A 201 7.10 29.34 -14.57
C SER A 201 6.46 30.63 -15.09
N SER A 202 6.89 31.75 -14.51
CA SER A 202 6.48 33.11 -14.90
C SER A 202 7.71 33.91 -15.34
N GLU A 203 7.49 34.86 -16.25
CA GLU A 203 8.49 35.87 -16.60
C GLU A 203 8.53 37.04 -15.61
N ASN A 204 7.57 37.13 -14.69
CA ASN A 204 7.49 38.19 -13.68
C ASN A 204 8.29 37.80 -12.42
N PRO A 205 9.47 38.42 -12.19
CA PRO A 205 10.30 38.09 -11.03
C PRO A 205 9.74 38.61 -9.70
N GLY A 206 8.70 39.45 -9.71
CA GLY A 206 8.09 40.02 -8.51
C GLY A 206 6.98 39.17 -7.91
N ILE A 207 6.60 38.06 -8.55
CA ILE A 207 5.52 37.18 -8.13
C ILE A 207 6.06 35.76 -7.92
N GLU A 208 5.70 35.16 -6.79
CA GLU A 208 6.04 33.79 -6.43
C GLU A 208 4.80 32.90 -6.51
N TYR A 209 5.01 31.66 -6.93
CA TYR A 209 3.96 30.68 -7.18
C TYR A 209 4.22 29.42 -6.36
N THR A 210 3.26 29.06 -5.51
CA THR A 210 3.31 27.85 -4.69
C THR A 210 2.13 26.95 -5.01
N PHE A 211 2.41 25.72 -5.45
CA PHE A 211 1.37 24.74 -5.68
C PHE A 211 0.90 24.15 -4.36
N GLU A 212 -0.37 24.39 -4.01
CA GLU A 212 -0.97 23.99 -2.74
C GLU A 212 -1.54 22.56 -2.78
N GLY A 213 -1.74 22.01 -3.99
CA GLY A 213 -2.20 20.63 -4.17
C GLY A 213 -3.36 20.49 -5.15
N TRP A 214 -3.79 19.24 -5.28
CA TRP A 214 -4.99 18.85 -6.02
C TRP A 214 -6.17 18.71 -5.08
N GLN A 215 -7.36 19.09 -5.56
CA GLN A 215 -8.61 18.91 -4.84
C GLN A 215 -9.62 18.12 -5.68
N ILE A 216 -10.44 17.31 -5.03
CA ILE A 216 -11.59 16.63 -5.65
C ILE A 216 -12.89 17.28 -5.20
N GLN A 217 -13.85 17.37 -6.10
CA GLN A 217 -15.20 17.82 -5.79
C GLN A 217 -15.92 16.74 -4.96
N THR A 218 -16.37 17.11 -3.76
CA THR A 218 -17.22 16.29 -2.91
C THR A 218 -18.64 16.85 -2.89
N LYS A 219 -19.63 15.95 -2.85
CA LYS A 219 -21.04 16.32 -2.62
C LYS A 219 -21.34 16.54 -1.14
N ASP A 220 -20.42 16.16 -0.26
CA ASP A 220 -20.56 16.26 1.18
C ASP A 220 -19.90 17.55 1.70
N LEU A 221 -20.71 18.60 1.82
CA LEU A 221 -20.28 19.91 2.33
C LEU A 221 -19.92 19.89 3.83
N VAL A 222 -20.30 18.85 4.58
CA VAL A 222 -20.02 18.74 6.02
C VAL A 222 -18.54 18.46 6.27
N ASN A 223 -17.88 17.77 5.33
CA ASN A 223 -16.48 17.36 5.42
C ASN A 223 -15.52 18.29 4.66
N SER A 224 -16.02 19.40 4.08
CA SER A 224 -15.21 20.38 3.34
C SER A 224 -14.69 21.45 4.31
N PRO A 225 -13.37 21.52 4.59
CA PRO A 225 -12.81 22.54 5.48
C PRO A 225 -13.09 23.98 5.00
N MET A 226 -13.26 24.14 3.68
CA MET A 226 -13.50 25.42 3.01
C MET A 226 -14.97 25.68 2.65
N HIS A 227 -15.90 24.79 3.00
CA HIS A 227 -17.35 24.88 2.68
C HIS A 227 -17.70 25.09 1.19
N ASP A 228 -16.75 24.93 0.27
CA ASP A 228 -16.93 25.11 -1.17
C ASP A 228 -17.13 23.77 -1.92
N GLY A 229 -17.11 22.64 -1.19
CA GLY A 229 -17.31 21.32 -1.75
C GLY A 229 -16.06 20.71 -2.38
N TRP A 230 -14.87 21.18 -1.99
CA TRP A 230 -13.60 20.65 -2.49
C TRP A 230 -12.70 20.22 -1.34
N ILE A 231 -12.10 19.04 -1.46
CA ILE A 231 -11.18 18.49 -0.44
C ILE A 231 -9.84 18.12 -1.06
N PRO A 232 -8.71 18.30 -0.34
CA PRO A 232 -7.40 17.87 -0.81
C PRO A 232 -7.34 16.35 -1.07
N VAL A 233 -6.57 15.95 -2.07
CA VAL A 233 -6.34 14.53 -2.43
C VAL A 233 -4.87 14.25 -2.73
N SER A 234 -4.48 12.98 -2.56
CA SER A 234 -3.14 12.47 -2.89
C SER A 234 -3.12 11.52 -4.09
N SER A 235 -4.29 11.07 -4.57
CA SER A 235 -4.42 10.23 -5.76
C SER A 235 -5.67 10.57 -6.57
N PHE A 236 -5.60 10.29 -7.87
CA PHE A 236 -6.71 10.46 -8.79
C PHE A 236 -7.54 9.18 -8.87
N LEU A 237 -8.81 9.30 -8.52
CA LEU A 237 -9.87 8.32 -8.72
C LEU A 237 -10.85 8.90 -9.74
N GLU A 238 -11.98 8.22 -9.96
CA GLU A 238 -13.06 8.78 -10.76
C GLU A 238 -13.64 10.03 -10.08
N GLY A 239 -13.67 11.16 -10.78
CA GLY A 239 -14.18 12.41 -10.22
C GLY A 239 -13.81 13.69 -10.98
N HIS A 240 -14.21 14.81 -10.38
CA HIS A 240 -13.89 16.17 -10.83
C HIS A 240 -12.79 16.75 -9.96
N TYR A 241 -11.72 17.22 -10.60
CA TYR A 241 -10.51 17.70 -9.93
C TYR A 241 -10.21 19.13 -10.31
N ARG A 242 -9.50 19.85 -9.43
CA ARG A 242 -8.89 21.15 -9.74
C ARG A 242 -7.54 21.28 -9.05
N ALA A 243 -6.66 22.07 -9.66
CA ALA A 243 -5.38 22.45 -9.09
C ALA A 243 -5.53 23.74 -8.29
N VAL A 244 -4.79 23.87 -7.19
CA VAL A 244 -4.76 25.06 -6.33
C VAL A 244 -3.37 25.69 -6.36
N LEU A 245 -3.31 26.99 -6.64
CA LEU A 245 -2.08 27.75 -6.73
C LEU A 245 -2.15 29.01 -5.85
N SER A 246 -1.23 29.11 -4.91
CA SER A 246 -0.98 30.31 -4.13
C SER A 246 -0.03 31.24 -4.87
N VAL A 247 -0.35 32.52 -4.89
CA VAL A 247 0.33 33.57 -5.64
C VAL A 247 0.67 34.69 -4.67
N SER A 248 1.95 34.90 -4.39
CA SER A 248 2.43 35.90 -3.44
C SER A 248 3.40 36.87 -4.08
N ILE A 249 3.57 38.05 -3.47
CA ILE A 249 4.60 39.00 -3.89
C ILE A 249 5.92 38.57 -3.27
N SER A 250 6.99 38.56 -4.06
CA SER A 250 8.33 38.24 -3.56
C SER A 250 8.80 39.28 -2.54
N ASP A 251 9.48 38.83 -1.47
CA ASP A 251 10.06 39.70 -0.43
C ASP A 251 11.04 40.75 -1.00
N GLU A 252 11.60 40.51 -2.19
CA GLU A 252 12.47 41.46 -2.89
C GLU A 252 11.72 42.70 -3.44
N TYR A 253 10.38 42.69 -3.41
CA TYR A 253 9.50 43.70 -4.02
C TYR A 253 8.54 44.36 -3.00
N PRO A 254 9.01 44.91 -1.86
CA PRO A 254 8.16 45.35 -0.74
C PRO A 254 7.26 46.56 -1.05
N ASN A 255 7.44 47.23 -2.19
CA ASN A 255 6.61 48.36 -2.64
C ASN A 255 5.59 47.95 -3.73
N HIS A 256 5.27 46.66 -3.84
CA HIS A 256 4.30 46.14 -4.79
C HIS A 256 3.08 45.58 -4.05
N ALA A 257 1.94 45.62 -4.73
CA ALA A 257 0.69 45.03 -4.25
C ALA A 257 -0.06 44.40 -5.45
N PHE A 258 -0.95 43.46 -5.18
CA PHE A 258 -1.89 43.00 -6.20
C PHE A 258 -3.04 43.99 -6.35
N ASN A 259 -3.48 44.19 -7.59
CA ASN A 259 -4.74 44.85 -7.88
C ASN A 259 -5.90 43.93 -7.40
N PRO A 260 -6.98 44.46 -6.80
CA PRO A 260 -8.17 43.67 -6.47
C PRO A 260 -8.76 42.89 -7.66
N ASP A 261 -8.56 43.37 -8.89
CA ASP A 261 -9.01 42.73 -10.12
C ASP A 261 -7.90 41.89 -10.79
N PHE A 262 -6.87 41.45 -10.04
CA PHE A 262 -5.75 40.68 -10.59
C PHE A 262 -6.23 39.41 -11.29
N LYS A 263 -5.68 39.13 -12.47
CA LYS A 263 -6.00 37.95 -13.27
C LYS A 263 -4.79 37.06 -13.49
N LEU A 264 -4.96 35.77 -13.23
CA LEU A 264 -3.96 34.76 -13.51
C LEU A 264 -4.35 33.96 -14.75
N PHE A 265 -3.42 33.84 -15.70
CA PHE A 265 -3.56 32.95 -16.85
C PHE A 265 -2.49 31.86 -16.80
N VAL A 266 -2.89 30.58 -16.79
CA VAL A 266 -1.95 29.44 -16.87
C VAL A 266 -2.15 28.75 -18.20
N ASN A 267 -1.09 28.60 -19.00
CA ASN A 267 -1.14 28.05 -20.37
C ASN A 267 -2.17 28.78 -21.27
N GLY A 268 -2.43 30.06 -20.97
CA GLY A 268 -3.41 30.89 -21.69
C GLY A 268 -4.85 30.76 -21.19
N GLU A 269 -5.15 29.88 -20.23
CA GLU A 269 -6.46 29.77 -19.60
C GLU A 269 -6.56 30.60 -18.33
N ALA A 270 -7.66 31.34 -18.17
CA ALA A 270 -7.91 32.13 -16.96
C ALA A 270 -8.26 31.21 -15.78
N TRP A 271 -7.58 31.42 -14.65
CA TRP A 271 -7.88 30.72 -13.40
C TRP A 271 -8.81 31.55 -12.50
N ASN A 272 -9.53 30.88 -11.62
CA ASN A 272 -10.54 31.50 -10.76
C ASN A 272 -9.94 31.87 -9.39
N LEU A 273 -10.08 33.13 -8.98
CA LEU A 273 -9.68 33.60 -7.65
C LEU A 273 -10.66 33.09 -6.59
N ILE A 274 -10.15 32.47 -5.53
CA ILE A 274 -10.97 31.92 -4.43
C ILE A 274 -10.63 32.49 -3.04
N SER A 275 -9.45 33.07 -2.86
CA SER A 275 -9.04 33.69 -1.59
C SER A 275 -8.10 34.86 -1.82
N VAL A 276 -8.20 35.87 -0.95
CA VAL A 276 -7.39 37.09 -0.95
C VAL A 276 -6.88 37.31 0.46
N ASP A 277 -5.58 37.49 0.60
CA ASP A 277 -4.94 37.88 1.86
C ASP A 277 -4.44 39.32 1.80
N VAL A 278 -4.68 40.07 2.87
CA VAL A 278 -4.43 41.51 2.96
C VAL A 278 -3.61 41.87 4.19
N ILE A 279 -2.71 42.83 4.03
CA ILE A 279 -2.02 43.44 5.19
C ILE A 279 -3.04 44.29 5.96
N ALA A 280 -3.30 43.95 7.22
CA ALA A 280 -4.33 44.60 8.05
C ALA A 280 -4.21 46.13 8.12
N ASN A 281 -2.98 46.66 8.12
CA ASN A 281 -2.73 48.09 8.33
C ASN A 281 -2.84 48.93 7.04
N THR A 282 -2.58 48.34 5.87
CA THR A 282 -2.58 49.07 4.59
C THR A 282 -3.73 48.65 3.67
N ASN A 283 -4.38 47.52 3.97
CA ASN A 283 -5.37 46.87 3.12
C ASN A 283 -4.81 46.51 1.73
N ASP A 284 -3.48 46.40 1.61
CA ASP A 284 -2.80 45.95 0.39
C ASP A 284 -2.88 44.44 0.28
N ILE A 285 -3.17 43.96 -0.93
CA ILE A 285 -3.26 42.55 -1.24
C ILE A 285 -1.86 42.02 -1.54
N ILE A 286 -1.40 41.03 -0.77
CA ILE A 286 -0.05 40.46 -0.88
C ILE A 286 -0.03 38.99 -1.25
N SER A 287 -1.15 38.30 -1.08
CA SER A 287 -1.32 36.90 -1.48
C SER A 287 -2.71 36.64 -2.02
N LEU A 288 -2.80 35.77 -3.02
CA LEU A 288 -4.01 35.37 -3.72
C LEU A 288 -3.99 33.85 -3.89
N ILE A 289 -5.15 33.19 -3.79
CA ILE A 289 -5.28 31.76 -4.11
C ILE A 289 -6.17 31.60 -5.33
N PHE A 290 -5.63 30.94 -6.36
CA PHE A 290 -6.32 30.63 -7.61
C PHE A 290 -6.57 29.13 -7.74
N VAL A 291 -7.64 28.79 -8.44
CA VAL A 291 -7.93 27.40 -8.86
C VAL A 291 -8.09 27.30 -10.37
N SER A 292 -7.67 26.16 -10.90
CA SER A 292 -7.81 25.84 -12.33
C SER A 292 -9.27 25.64 -12.74
N ASN A 293 -9.47 25.49 -14.05
CA ASN A 293 -10.66 24.82 -14.57
C ASN A 293 -10.72 23.35 -14.09
N GLU A 294 -11.89 22.73 -14.20
CA GLU A 294 -12.09 21.35 -13.77
C GLU A 294 -11.44 20.33 -14.73
N TYR A 295 -10.77 19.33 -14.15
CA TYR A 295 -10.31 18.13 -14.83
C TYR A 295 -11.24 16.97 -14.51
N ILE A 296 -11.68 16.24 -15.53
CA ILE A 296 -12.54 15.06 -15.37
C ILE A 296 -11.67 13.82 -15.49
N VAL A 297 -11.56 13.06 -14.41
CA VAL A 297 -10.90 11.74 -14.41
C VAL A 297 -11.99 10.68 -14.43
N ASN A 298 -12.00 9.84 -15.47
CA ASN A 298 -12.92 8.73 -15.60
C ASN A 298 -12.23 7.43 -15.19
N TYR A 299 -13.01 6.44 -14.72
CA TYR A 299 -12.52 5.08 -14.56
C TYR A 299 -12.05 4.55 -15.92
N GLU A 300 -10.77 4.17 -16.01
CA GLU A 300 -10.24 3.40 -17.12
C GLU A 300 -10.05 1.96 -16.63
N GLU A 301 -10.84 1.04 -17.17
CA GLU A 301 -10.64 -0.37 -16.90
C GLU A 301 -9.23 -0.76 -17.38
N PRO A 302 -8.36 -1.29 -16.50
CA PRO A 302 -7.00 -1.63 -16.88
C PRO A 302 -7.04 -2.61 -18.06
N GLN A 303 -6.42 -2.25 -19.17
CA GLN A 303 -6.36 -3.13 -20.34
C GLN A 303 -5.46 -4.32 -20.01
N LYS A 304 -6.08 -5.47 -19.76
CA LYS A 304 -5.37 -6.73 -19.54
C LYS A 304 -4.79 -7.23 -20.86
N THR A 305 -3.61 -7.83 -20.78
CA THR A 305 -2.98 -8.50 -21.92
C THR A 305 -3.62 -9.87 -22.08
N ALA A 306 -4.19 -10.14 -23.26
CA ALA A 306 -4.84 -11.41 -23.55
C ALA A 306 -3.81 -12.53 -23.81
N ILE A 307 -3.90 -13.62 -23.04
CA ILE A 307 -3.15 -14.86 -23.23
C ILE A 307 -3.94 -15.75 -24.19
N SER A 308 -3.44 -15.88 -25.42
CA SER A 308 -4.06 -16.69 -26.48
C SER A 308 -3.42 -18.07 -26.65
N GLU A 309 -2.22 -18.29 -26.11
CA GLU A 309 -1.53 -19.59 -26.16
C GLU A 309 -0.81 -19.88 -24.84
N VAL A 310 -0.97 -21.11 -24.34
CA VAL A 310 -0.34 -21.58 -23.11
C VAL A 310 0.49 -22.82 -23.41
N LEU A 311 1.77 -22.77 -23.05
CA LEU A 311 2.68 -23.90 -23.18
C LEU A 311 2.85 -24.57 -21.82
N VAL A 312 2.66 -25.89 -21.78
CA VAL A 312 2.85 -26.71 -20.58
C VAL A 312 3.77 -27.89 -20.84
N ASN A 313 4.53 -28.25 -19.82
CA ASN A 313 5.39 -29.44 -19.77
C ASN A 313 5.08 -30.23 -18.50
N THR A 314 5.76 -31.36 -18.31
CA THR A 314 5.73 -32.10 -17.04
C THR A 314 7.13 -32.35 -16.51
N ASP A 315 7.26 -32.43 -15.17
CA ASP A 315 8.52 -32.74 -14.47
C ASP A 315 9.19 -34.03 -14.95
N THR A 316 8.37 -35.03 -15.23
CA THR A 316 8.70 -36.27 -15.89
C THR A 316 7.84 -36.32 -17.15
N GLY A 317 8.46 -36.43 -18.33
CA GLY A 317 7.69 -36.49 -19.58
C GLY A 317 6.59 -37.54 -19.47
N LEU A 318 5.34 -37.21 -19.83
CA LEU A 318 4.19 -38.10 -19.65
C LEU A 318 4.37 -39.45 -20.35
N THR A 319 5.13 -39.43 -21.46
CA THR A 319 5.61 -40.64 -22.13
C THR A 319 6.33 -41.57 -21.15
N PHE A 320 7.23 -41.06 -20.32
CA PHE A 320 7.94 -41.87 -19.32
C PHE A 320 7.00 -42.40 -18.23
N THR A 321 6.11 -41.57 -17.70
CA THR A 321 5.18 -41.96 -16.62
C THR A 321 4.18 -43.02 -17.07
N ILE A 322 3.57 -42.84 -18.24
CA ILE A 322 2.51 -43.72 -18.78
C ILE A 322 3.11 -44.95 -19.48
N VAL A 323 4.23 -44.79 -20.19
CA VAL A 323 4.80 -45.84 -21.06
C VAL A 323 5.89 -46.66 -20.37
N ASP A 324 6.71 -46.06 -19.50
CA ASP A 324 7.94 -46.69 -18.99
C ASP A 324 7.93 -47.04 -17.48
N TYR A 325 7.22 -46.27 -16.64
CA TYR A 325 7.12 -46.51 -15.19
C TYR A 325 5.83 -47.24 -14.78
N GLY A 326 4.71 -46.92 -15.44
CA GLY A 326 3.45 -47.65 -15.31
C GLY A 326 2.67 -47.39 -14.03
N PHE A 327 3.05 -46.38 -13.24
CA PHE A 327 2.29 -45.91 -12.06
C PHE A 327 1.52 -44.64 -12.40
N THR A 328 0.32 -44.52 -11.84
CA THR A 328 -0.59 -43.36 -12.04
C THR A 328 -0.30 -42.19 -11.11
N ASN A 329 0.98 -41.98 -10.77
CA ASN A 329 1.38 -40.83 -9.95
C ASN A 329 0.95 -39.53 -10.66
N ALA A 330 0.42 -38.59 -9.89
CA ALA A 330 0.09 -37.26 -10.41
C ALA A 330 1.38 -36.60 -10.94
N PRO A 331 1.44 -36.26 -12.24
CA PRO A 331 2.57 -35.54 -12.79
C PRO A 331 2.51 -34.09 -12.34
N THR A 332 3.67 -33.47 -12.14
CA THR A 332 3.71 -32.02 -11.95
C THR A 332 3.58 -31.36 -13.32
N ILE A 333 2.54 -30.55 -13.53
CA ILE A 333 2.39 -29.77 -14.77
C ILE A 333 3.13 -28.44 -14.58
N ILE A 334 4.06 -28.14 -15.47
CA ILE A 334 4.92 -26.95 -15.42
C ILE A 334 4.55 -26.05 -16.60
N PRO A 335 3.89 -24.91 -16.37
CA PRO A 335 3.63 -23.93 -17.42
C PRO A 335 4.91 -23.15 -17.75
N ASP A 336 5.17 -22.95 -19.05
CA ASP A 336 6.24 -22.08 -19.55
C ASP A 336 5.73 -20.65 -19.82
N THR A 337 4.41 -20.44 -19.78
CA THR A 337 3.77 -19.13 -19.98
C THR A 337 3.76 -18.35 -18.68
N GLU A 338 4.30 -17.12 -18.70
CA GLU A 338 4.34 -16.22 -17.54
C GLU A 338 2.94 -15.94 -16.97
N GLY A 339 2.84 -15.93 -15.64
CA GLY A 339 1.61 -15.63 -14.91
C GLY A 339 0.54 -16.71 -15.00
N VAL A 340 0.84 -17.89 -15.55
CA VAL A 340 -0.07 -19.04 -15.59
C VAL A 340 0.42 -20.10 -14.62
N LYS A 341 -0.47 -20.64 -13.79
CA LYS A 341 -0.26 -21.89 -13.05
C LYS A 341 -1.01 -23.04 -13.70
N ALA A 342 -0.50 -24.25 -13.55
CA ALA A 342 -1.14 -25.47 -14.04
C ALA A 342 -1.20 -26.55 -12.96
N GLU A 343 -2.34 -27.22 -12.84
CA GLU A 343 -2.57 -28.24 -11.81
C GLU A 343 -3.14 -29.51 -12.42
N PHE A 344 -2.56 -30.67 -12.06
CA PHE A 344 -3.10 -31.96 -12.48
C PHE A 344 -4.45 -32.22 -11.82
N VAL A 345 -5.43 -32.66 -12.61
CA VAL A 345 -6.78 -32.98 -12.13
C VAL A 345 -6.94 -34.48 -12.00
N LYS A 346 -6.75 -35.24 -13.10
CA LYS A 346 -6.97 -36.69 -13.11
C LYS A 346 -6.41 -37.39 -14.36
N TRP A 347 -6.37 -38.71 -14.30
CA TRP A 347 -6.14 -39.57 -15.46
C TRP A 347 -7.45 -39.97 -16.12
N LEU A 348 -7.44 -40.08 -17.44
CA LEU A 348 -8.53 -40.61 -18.24
C LEU A 348 -8.04 -41.84 -19.03
N GLN A 349 -8.86 -42.88 -19.08
CA GLN A 349 -8.63 -44.07 -19.91
C GLN A 349 -9.64 -44.12 -21.05
N LYS A 350 -9.17 -44.52 -22.23
CA LYS A 350 -10.03 -44.80 -23.37
C LYS A 350 -10.65 -46.18 -23.26
N THR A 351 -11.96 -46.26 -23.28
CA THR A 351 -12.75 -47.50 -23.27
C THR A 351 -12.82 -48.14 -24.66
N ASP A 352 -13.28 -49.39 -24.74
CA ASP A 352 -13.37 -50.16 -25.99
C ASP A 352 -14.35 -49.55 -27.01
N ASP A 353 -15.37 -48.82 -26.54
CA ASP A 353 -16.32 -48.07 -27.37
C ASP A 353 -15.78 -46.69 -27.80
N GLY A 354 -14.57 -46.32 -27.36
CA GLY A 354 -13.87 -45.11 -27.75
C GLY A 354 -14.12 -43.89 -26.87
N ASN A 355 -14.91 -44.04 -25.81
CA ASN A 355 -15.17 -42.99 -24.82
C ASN A 355 -13.99 -42.82 -23.85
N TRP A 356 -13.97 -41.71 -23.11
CA TRP A 356 -12.99 -41.43 -22.07
C TRP A 356 -13.66 -41.46 -20.69
N GLU A 357 -13.08 -42.23 -19.77
CA GLU A 357 -13.57 -42.37 -18.40
C GLU A 357 -12.45 -42.11 -17.39
N ASP A 358 -12.83 -41.72 -16.18
CA ASP A 358 -11.90 -41.46 -15.07
C ASP A 358 -11.13 -42.73 -14.71
N TYR A 359 -9.80 -42.61 -14.58
CA TYR A 359 -8.91 -43.72 -14.27
C TYR A 359 -8.21 -43.52 -12.94
N ASN A 360 -8.53 -44.36 -11.95
CA ASN A 360 -8.08 -44.21 -10.57
C ASN A 360 -7.31 -45.44 -10.04
N GLU A 361 -6.86 -46.32 -10.93
CA GLU A 361 -6.02 -47.46 -10.54
C GLU A 361 -4.60 -47.00 -10.22
N GLU A 362 -3.87 -47.72 -9.36
CA GLU A 362 -2.47 -47.37 -9.00
C GLU A 362 -1.47 -47.51 -10.17
N ARG A 363 -1.84 -48.26 -11.21
CA ARG A 363 -0.97 -48.60 -12.33
C ARG A 363 -1.73 -48.66 -13.64
N PHE A 364 -1.13 -48.16 -14.70
CA PHE A 364 -1.70 -48.21 -16.05
C PHE A 364 -1.80 -49.65 -16.59
N ASN A 365 -2.94 -49.99 -17.19
CA ASN A 365 -3.14 -51.21 -17.97
C ASN A 365 -2.76 -50.98 -19.44
N VAL A 366 -2.87 -52.00 -20.29
CA VAL A 366 -2.82 -51.78 -21.75
C VAL A 366 -4.00 -50.89 -22.15
N GLY A 367 -3.72 -49.79 -22.85
CA GLY A 367 -4.77 -48.88 -23.28
C GLY A 367 -4.26 -47.49 -23.65
N TYR A 368 -5.19 -46.64 -24.08
CA TYR A 368 -4.90 -45.22 -24.32
C TYR A 368 -5.29 -44.40 -23.09
N TYR A 369 -4.46 -43.41 -22.77
CA TYR A 369 -4.58 -42.57 -21.59
C TYR A 369 -4.34 -41.10 -21.93
N LYS A 370 -4.95 -40.21 -21.14
CA LYS A 370 -4.72 -38.76 -21.12
C LYS A 370 -4.58 -38.29 -19.68
N ALA A 371 -3.67 -37.34 -19.44
CA ALA A 371 -3.75 -36.49 -18.27
C ALA A 371 -4.74 -35.35 -18.53
N GLN A 372 -5.63 -35.09 -17.59
CA GLN A 372 -6.45 -33.89 -17.51
C GLN A 372 -5.83 -32.95 -16.47
N PHE A 373 -5.75 -31.67 -16.81
CA PHE A 373 -5.19 -30.64 -15.95
C PHE A 373 -5.96 -29.33 -16.12
N SER A 374 -5.83 -28.44 -15.15
CA SER A 374 -6.36 -27.09 -15.21
C SER A 374 -5.26 -26.05 -15.36
N ILE A 375 -5.59 -24.94 -15.99
CA ILE A 375 -4.76 -23.73 -16.00
C ILE A 375 -5.57 -22.54 -15.47
N GLU A 376 -4.89 -21.67 -14.73
CA GLU A 376 -5.43 -20.46 -14.11
C GLU A 376 -4.36 -19.37 -14.18
N ILE A 377 -4.77 -18.10 -14.19
CA ILE A 377 -3.84 -16.98 -14.03
C ILE A 377 -3.50 -16.88 -12.54
N GLU A 378 -2.22 -16.76 -12.22
CA GLU A 378 -1.77 -16.56 -10.85
C GLU A 378 -2.27 -15.22 -10.31
N SER A 379 -2.65 -15.18 -9.03
CA SER A 379 -3.33 -14.02 -8.43
C SER A 379 -2.52 -12.73 -8.51
N GLU A 380 -1.19 -12.81 -8.45
CA GLU A 380 -0.29 -11.65 -8.59
C GLU A 380 -0.26 -11.06 -10.01
N TYR A 381 -0.77 -11.78 -11.02
CA TYR A 381 -0.89 -11.32 -12.39
C TYR A 381 -2.35 -11.09 -12.84
N ALA A 382 -3.33 -11.25 -11.94
CA ALA A 382 -4.76 -11.16 -12.28
C ALA A 382 -5.17 -9.78 -12.83
N ASP A 383 -4.47 -8.71 -12.45
CA ASP A 383 -4.70 -7.35 -12.96
C ASP A 383 -3.99 -7.06 -14.28
N GLN A 384 -3.07 -7.93 -14.70
CA GLN A 384 -2.22 -7.75 -15.88
C GLN A 384 -2.67 -8.62 -17.06
N TYR A 385 -3.16 -9.82 -16.79
CA TYR A 385 -3.49 -10.81 -17.81
C TYR A 385 -4.95 -11.27 -17.74
N GLU A 386 -5.46 -11.69 -18.90
CA GLU A 386 -6.70 -12.44 -19.03
C GLU A 386 -6.55 -13.53 -20.09
N PHE A 387 -7.31 -14.62 -20.01
CA PHE A 387 -7.33 -15.61 -21.09
C PHE A 387 -8.19 -15.10 -22.25
N ASP A 388 -7.67 -15.22 -23.48
CA ASP A 388 -8.47 -15.02 -24.68
C ASP A 388 -9.63 -16.03 -24.76
N GLU A 389 -10.71 -15.68 -25.46
CA GLU A 389 -11.89 -16.53 -25.61
C GLU A 389 -11.55 -17.87 -26.29
N ASN A 390 -10.54 -17.87 -27.16
CA ASN A 390 -10.11 -19.03 -27.94
C ASN A 390 -8.70 -19.51 -27.57
N VAL A 391 -8.30 -19.34 -26.31
CA VAL A 391 -6.97 -19.74 -25.84
C VAL A 391 -6.65 -21.19 -26.16
N LYS A 392 -5.46 -21.42 -26.71
CA LYS A 392 -4.93 -22.74 -27.05
C LYS A 392 -3.93 -23.19 -26.01
N CYS A 393 -3.85 -24.49 -25.77
CA CYS A 393 -2.83 -25.07 -24.91
C CYS A 393 -2.02 -26.10 -25.69
N TYR A 394 -0.69 -26.10 -25.50
CA TYR A 394 0.22 -27.06 -26.12
C TYR A 394 1.04 -27.77 -25.04
N TYR A 395 1.22 -29.07 -25.21
CA TYR A 395 2.11 -29.91 -24.41
C TYR A 395 3.40 -30.24 -25.19
N ASP A 396 4.56 -30.18 -24.52
CA ASP A 396 5.89 -30.55 -25.07
C ASP A 396 6.15 -29.87 -26.42
N LEU A 397 6.03 -28.53 -26.40
CA LEU A 397 6.27 -27.56 -27.47
C LEU A 397 5.39 -27.64 -28.73
N ASN A 398 4.74 -28.76 -29.05
CA ASN A 398 4.09 -28.92 -30.35
C ASN A 398 2.83 -29.79 -30.37
N ARG A 399 2.35 -30.30 -29.22
CA ARG A 399 1.17 -31.16 -29.21
C ARG A 399 -0.01 -30.42 -28.60
N GLU A 400 -0.96 -30.02 -29.43
CA GLU A 400 -2.18 -29.33 -28.99
C GLU A 400 -2.95 -30.19 -27.98
N CYS A 401 -3.30 -29.56 -26.86
CA CYS A 401 -4.16 -30.11 -25.82
C CYS A 401 -5.63 -29.86 -26.22
N GLU A 402 -6.50 -30.78 -25.85
CA GLU A 402 -7.93 -30.69 -26.10
C GLU A 402 -8.59 -29.86 -24.99
N PHE A 403 -9.24 -28.75 -25.34
CA PHE A 403 -10.04 -27.97 -24.42
C PHE A 403 -11.28 -28.76 -23.96
N VAL A 404 -11.56 -28.74 -22.65
CA VAL A 404 -12.67 -29.49 -22.03
C VAL A 404 -13.76 -28.56 -21.53
N SER A 405 -13.40 -27.61 -20.66
CA SER A 405 -14.36 -26.71 -20.02
C SER A 405 -13.71 -25.42 -19.52
N LYS A 406 -14.56 -24.42 -19.30
CA LYS A 406 -14.24 -23.16 -18.62
C LYS A 406 -15.11 -23.03 -17.39
N GLU A 407 -14.50 -22.73 -16.26
CA GLU A 407 -15.13 -22.53 -14.97
C GLU A 407 -14.77 -21.13 -14.46
N ASN A 408 -15.77 -20.34 -14.06
CA ASN A 408 -15.53 -19.05 -13.42
C ASN A 408 -15.55 -19.29 -11.91
N THR A 409 -14.43 -19.07 -11.25
CA THR A 409 -14.28 -19.13 -9.79
C THR A 409 -14.23 -17.72 -9.22
N PRO A 410 -14.42 -17.53 -7.90
CA PRO A 410 -14.19 -16.23 -7.25
C PRO A 410 -12.77 -15.70 -7.48
N ASP A 411 -11.81 -16.60 -7.64
CA ASP A 411 -10.39 -16.29 -7.81
C ASP A 411 -9.98 -16.06 -9.28
N GLY A 412 -10.89 -16.27 -10.25
CA GLY A 412 -10.65 -15.99 -11.66
C GLY A 412 -11.26 -17.01 -12.62
N THR A 413 -10.65 -17.13 -13.80
CA THR A 413 -11.05 -18.11 -14.82
C THR A 413 -10.16 -19.35 -14.74
N LYS A 414 -10.78 -20.51 -14.55
CA LYS A 414 -10.15 -21.84 -14.61
C LYS A 414 -10.50 -22.53 -15.91
N LEU A 415 -9.50 -22.99 -16.65
CA LEU A 415 -9.67 -23.71 -17.92
C LEU A 415 -9.16 -25.13 -17.79
N ILE A 416 -9.94 -26.10 -18.24
CA ILE A 416 -9.61 -27.53 -18.17
C ILE A 416 -9.19 -28.02 -19.54
N PHE A 417 -8.05 -28.72 -19.60
CA PHE A 417 -7.50 -29.30 -20.81
C PHE A 417 -7.15 -30.77 -20.61
N ASN A 418 -7.26 -31.54 -21.69
CA ASN A 418 -6.71 -32.88 -21.78
C ASN A 418 -5.44 -32.86 -22.65
N THR A 419 -4.42 -33.57 -22.18
CA THR A 419 -3.24 -33.86 -23.00
C THR A 419 -3.59 -34.75 -24.20
N PRO A 420 -2.70 -34.80 -25.22
CA PRO A 420 -2.81 -35.78 -26.30
C PRO A 420 -2.85 -37.24 -25.83
N ASP A 421 -3.30 -38.16 -26.68
CA ASP A 421 -3.33 -39.59 -26.39
C ASP A 421 -1.92 -40.18 -26.16
N TYR A 422 -1.79 -40.98 -25.10
CA TYR A 422 -0.63 -41.83 -24.81
C TYR A 422 -1.06 -43.28 -24.76
N TYR A 423 -0.26 -44.20 -25.30
CA TYR A 423 -0.58 -45.63 -25.28
C TYR A 423 0.32 -46.38 -24.30
N SER A 424 -0.26 -46.88 -23.22
CA SER A 424 0.40 -47.80 -22.30
C SER A 424 0.37 -49.22 -22.88
N LYS A 425 1.52 -49.89 -22.77
CA LYS A 425 1.77 -51.22 -23.38
C LYS A 425 1.97 -52.31 -22.33
N TYR A 426 1.66 -52.03 -21.06
CA TYR A 426 1.80 -52.95 -19.95
C TYR A 426 0.85 -54.14 -20.07
N SER A 427 1.33 -55.25 -20.63
CA SER A 427 0.57 -56.48 -20.79
C SER A 427 0.40 -57.21 -19.46
N ASP A 428 -0.82 -57.68 -19.19
CA ASP A 428 -1.21 -58.63 -18.14
C ASP A 428 -0.85 -60.10 -18.46
N GLY A 429 -0.09 -60.32 -19.54
CA GLY A 429 0.21 -61.66 -20.06
C GLY A 429 1.11 -62.48 -19.12
N ARG A 430 1.22 -63.81 -19.35
CA ARG A 430 2.11 -64.71 -18.58
C ARG A 430 3.59 -64.60 -18.96
N HIS A 431 3.95 -63.68 -19.84
CA HIS A 431 5.26 -63.59 -20.46
C HIS A 431 5.76 -62.15 -20.46
N VAL A 432 7.06 -62.00 -20.18
CA VAL A 432 7.77 -60.73 -20.35
C VAL A 432 7.77 -60.36 -21.83
N SER A 433 7.33 -59.15 -22.15
CA SER A 433 7.12 -58.68 -23.52
C SER A 433 8.37 -57.96 -24.07
N ARG A 434 8.51 -57.96 -25.41
CA ARG A 434 9.56 -57.25 -26.17
C ARG A 434 10.99 -57.42 -25.63
N ILE A 435 11.37 -58.69 -25.44
CA ILE A 435 12.76 -59.03 -25.16
C ILE A 435 13.60 -58.63 -26.40
N ARG A 436 14.57 -57.76 -26.17
CA ARG A 436 15.50 -57.21 -27.16
C ARG A 436 16.92 -57.46 -26.64
N ALA A 437 17.87 -57.73 -27.51
CA ALA A 437 19.26 -57.90 -27.12
C ALA A 437 20.15 -57.15 -28.11
N TYR A 438 20.90 -56.17 -27.61
CA TYR A 438 21.86 -55.39 -28.38
C TYR A 438 23.09 -55.13 -27.53
N ASP A 439 24.27 -55.25 -28.12
CA ASP A 439 25.56 -55.11 -27.43
C ASP A 439 25.63 -55.92 -26.13
N GLY A 440 25.03 -57.12 -26.16
CA GLY A 440 25.00 -58.04 -25.04
C GLY A 440 24.28 -57.55 -23.77
N ILE A 441 23.46 -56.52 -23.91
CA ILE A 441 22.47 -56.10 -22.91
C ILE A 441 21.09 -56.58 -23.38
N ILE A 442 20.38 -57.25 -22.48
CA ILE A 442 19.00 -57.69 -22.68
C ILE A 442 18.09 -56.61 -22.14
N TYR A 443 17.17 -56.11 -22.96
CA TYR A 443 16.12 -55.18 -22.59
C TYR A 443 14.78 -55.88 -22.68
N TYR A 444 13.86 -55.56 -21.79
CA TYR A 444 12.51 -56.09 -21.84
C TYR A 444 11.53 -55.06 -21.31
N ASP A 445 10.28 -55.15 -21.77
CA ASP A 445 9.24 -54.27 -21.25
C ASP A 445 8.92 -54.69 -19.80
N PRO A 446 8.72 -53.73 -18.89
CA PRO A 446 8.41 -54.05 -17.51
C PRO A 446 7.10 -54.85 -17.38
N PHE A 447 7.07 -55.75 -16.38
CA PHE A 447 5.99 -56.73 -16.19
C PHE A 447 5.16 -56.43 -14.95
N ARG A 448 3.83 -56.44 -15.09
CA ARG A 448 2.91 -56.08 -14.00
C ARG A 448 3.04 -57.06 -12.81
N GLY A 449 3.30 -56.51 -11.63
CA GLY A 449 3.44 -57.28 -10.38
C GLY A 449 4.83 -57.89 -10.15
N ALA A 450 5.76 -57.73 -11.08
CA ALA A 450 7.15 -58.15 -10.87
C ALA A 450 7.88 -57.11 -10.00
N SER A 451 8.44 -57.56 -8.87
CA SER A 451 9.41 -56.77 -8.11
C SER A 451 10.85 -56.98 -8.60
N LYS A 452 11.10 -58.12 -9.28
CA LYS A 452 12.40 -58.50 -9.86
C LYS A 452 12.19 -59.34 -11.11
N TYR A 453 13.17 -59.30 -11.99
CA TYR A 453 13.27 -60.15 -13.17
C TYR A 453 14.34 -61.22 -12.93
N GLU A 454 14.01 -62.47 -13.22
CA GLU A 454 14.96 -63.60 -13.17
C GLU A 454 15.49 -63.87 -14.59
N ILE A 455 16.81 -63.79 -14.77
CA ILE A 455 17.51 -64.15 -16.00
C ILE A 455 18.30 -65.43 -15.73
N LYS A 456 18.07 -66.48 -16.51
CA LYS A 456 18.80 -67.77 -16.37
C LYS A 456 19.86 -67.91 -17.46
N ILE A 457 21.12 -68.01 -17.06
CA ILE A 457 22.27 -68.23 -17.97
C ILE A 457 22.95 -69.53 -17.56
N GLN A 458 22.92 -70.53 -18.45
CA GLN A 458 23.48 -71.88 -18.22
C GLN A 458 23.02 -72.57 -16.92
N GLY A 459 21.83 -72.24 -16.42
CA GLY A 459 21.26 -72.83 -15.19
C GLY A 459 21.47 -72.01 -13.92
N ASP A 460 22.34 -70.99 -13.95
CA ASP A 460 22.46 -70.00 -12.88
C ASP A 460 21.40 -68.91 -13.02
N SER A 461 20.78 -68.51 -11.91
CA SER A 461 19.79 -67.44 -11.85
C SER A 461 20.42 -66.10 -11.45
N TYR A 462 20.07 -65.05 -12.20
CA TYR A 462 20.46 -63.67 -11.94
C TYR A 462 19.19 -62.83 -11.77
N TYR A 463 19.20 -61.88 -10.83
CA TYR A 463 18.04 -61.05 -10.54
C TYR A 463 18.37 -59.58 -10.76
N THR A 464 17.46 -58.84 -11.35
CA THR A 464 17.55 -57.39 -11.50
C THR A 464 16.20 -56.75 -11.25
N GLU A 465 16.19 -55.54 -10.71
CA GLU A 465 14.99 -54.70 -10.56
C GLU A 465 14.78 -53.82 -11.81
N GLU A 466 15.83 -53.68 -12.62
CA GLU A 466 15.84 -52.88 -13.84
C GLU A 466 15.19 -53.61 -15.02
N THR A 467 14.70 -52.84 -15.99
CA THR A 467 14.18 -53.31 -17.28
C THR A 467 15.27 -53.65 -18.30
N SER A 468 16.50 -53.77 -17.81
CA SER A 468 17.67 -54.18 -18.59
C SER A 468 18.61 -55.07 -17.77
N PHE A 469 19.36 -55.92 -18.47
CA PHE A 469 20.31 -56.85 -17.87
C PHE A 469 21.58 -56.97 -18.73
N ASN A 470 22.72 -56.60 -18.16
CA ASN A 470 24.02 -56.70 -18.83
C ASN A 470 24.54 -58.14 -18.79
N ALA A 471 24.23 -58.92 -19.83
CA ALA A 471 24.65 -60.31 -19.94
C ALA A 471 26.18 -60.41 -20.16
N ILE A 472 26.81 -59.45 -20.84
CA ILE A 472 28.27 -59.42 -21.05
C ILE A 472 29.03 -59.56 -19.74
N LYS A 473 28.64 -58.79 -18.73
CA LYS A 473 29.28 -58.83 -17.42
C LYS A 473 29.29 -60.25 -16.84
N VAL A 474 28.17 -60.95 -16.93
CA VAL A 474 28.03 -62.32 -16.43
C VAL A 474 28.89 -63.31 -17.21
N PHE A 475 28.90 -63.21 -18.54
CA PHE A 475 29.70 -64.11 -19.37
C PHE A 475 31.20 -63.93 -19.11
N TYR A 476 31.68 -62.69 -18.95
CA TYR A 476 33.07 -62.43 -18.56
C TYR A 476 33.41 -62.95 -17.16
N GLU A 477 32.56 -62.71 -16.16
CA GLU A 477 32.79 -63.16 -14.78
C GLU A 477 32.85 -64.68 -14.65
N LYS A 478 32.18 -65.41 -15.56
CA LYS A 478 32.10 -66.88 -15.56
C LYS A 478 33.02 -67.55 -16.58
N ASP A 479 33.84 -66.78 -17.30
CA ASP A 479 34.70 -67.25 -18.39
C ASP A 479 33.92 -68.08 -19.43
N LEU A 480 32.70 -67.64 -19.74
CA LEU A 480 31.81 -68.30 -20.69
C LEU A 480 32.07 -67.78 -22.12
N PRO A 481 31.98 -68.64 -23.14
CA PRO A 481 32.02 -68.19 -24.53
C PRO A 481 30.80 -67.31 -24.81
N PHE A 482 31.05 -66.12 -25.38
CA PHE A 482 30.02 -65.15 -25.74
C PHE A 482 29.29 -65.54 -27.02
#